data_AF-A0A4R1HEA8-F1
#
_entry.id   AF-A0A4R1HEA8-F1
#
_cell.length_a   1.000
_cell.length_b   1.000
_cell.length_c   1.000
_cell.angle_alpha   90.00
_cell.angle_beta   90.00
_cell.angle_gamma   90.00
#
_symmetry.space_group_name_H-M   'P 1'
#
loop_
_entity.id
_entity.type
_entity.pdbx_description
1 polymer ?
#
loop_
_entity_poly.entity_id
_entity_poly.type
_entity_poly.pdbx_seq_one_letter_code
_entity_poly.pdbx_strand_id
1 'polypeptide(L)'
;MEDLAIMESPVETIRYGDFRAAVVDALRVLADPEYQERVWIRHEFPPGIKYDELDYRVHILFDDMVVLPDPEPAIGALIYPDEVDTLRALGAVFESLIDELGDVGDAEYLAHPRWTDVVRGAAEAYRVLHANDVARGAG
;
A
#
# COMPACT_ATOMS: atom_id res chain seq x y z
N MET A 1 0.12 20.09 38.23
CA MET A 1 1.34 19.92 37.43
C MET A 1 1.55 18.43 37.33
N GLU A 2 1.23 17.86 36.17
CA GLU A 2 1.67 16.55 35.70
C GLU A 2 1.15 16.47 34.26
N ASP A 3 1.88 17.10 33.35
CA ASP A 3 1.84 16.72 31.94
C ASP A 3 2.40 15.30 31.88
N LEU A 4 1.51 14.31 31.86
CA LEU A 4 1.86 12.99 31.34
C LEU A 4 2.02 13.16 29.83
N ALA A 5 3.21 13.61 29.43
CA ALA A 5 3.73 13.30 28.13
C ALA A 5 3.83 11.77 28.07
N ILE A 6 2.77 11.13 27.54
CA ILE A 6 2.86 9.78 27.03
C ILE A 6 3.84 9.89 25.86
N MET A 7 5.14 9.77 26.15
CA MET A 7 6.11 9.41 25.15
C MET A 7 5.70 8.01 24.72
N GLU A 8 4.90 7.93 23.64
CA GLU A 8 4.71 6.67 22.95
C GLU A 8 6.11 6.13 22.68
N SER A 9 6.40 4.96 23.25
CA SER A 9 7.66 4.27 22.99
C SER A 9 7.86 4.21 21.48
N PRO A 10 9.06 4.52 20.96
CA PRO A 10 9.29 4.38 19.54
C PRO A 10 8.91 2.95 19.15
N VAL A 11 8.05 2.83 18.15
CA VAL A 11 7.72 1.56 17.54
C VAL A 11 8.98 1.13 16.79
N GLU A 12 9.79 0.30 17.42
CA GLU A 12 11.03 -0.22 16.82
C GLU A 12 10.78 -1.51 16.03
N THR A 13 9.69 -2.22 16.33
CA THR A 13 9.37 -3.52 15.72
C THR A 13 7.90 -3.60 15.30
N ILE A 14 7.65 -4.24 14.16
CA ILE A 14 6.31 -4.58 13.67
C ILE A 14 5.87 -5.94 14.22
N ARG A 15 4.62 -6.01 14.70
CA ARG A 15 4.07 -7.24 15.30
C ARG A 15 3.79 -8.34 14.28
N TYR A 16 3.32 -7.98 13.08
CA TYR A 16 2.87 -8.95 12.08
C TYR A 16 3.66 -8.82 10.77
N GLY A 17 4.90 -9.33 10.77
CA GLY A 17 5.83 -9.23 9.63
C GLY A 17 5.30 -9.80 8.32
N ASP A 18 4.65 -10.97 8.33
CA ASP A 18 4.13 -11.60 7.11
C ASP A 18 3.03 -10.75 6.45
N PHE A 19 2.16 -10.14 7.25
CA PHE A 19 1.12 -9.24 6.76
C PHE A 19 1.69 -7.91 6.28
N ARG A 20 2.73 -7.40 6.95
CA ARG A 20 3.50 -6.27 6.44
C ARG A 20 4.13 -6.56 5.08
N ALA A 21 4.69 -7.75 4.88
CA ALA A 21 5.26 -8.14 3.58
C ALA A 21 4.19 -8.11 2.46
N ALA A 22 2.94 -8.50 2.76
CA ALA A 22 1.82 -8.38 1.82
C ALA A 22 1.50 -6.92 1.47
N VAL A 23 1.50 -6.01 2.47
CA VAL A 23 1.33 -4.56 2.23
C VAL A 23 2.45 -4.03 1.33
N VAL A 24 3.71 -4.34 1.66
CA VAL A 24 4.88 -3.91 0.89
C VAL A 24 4.84 -4.43 -0.55
N ASP A 25 4.42 -5.68 -0.76
CA ASP A 25 4.25 -6.25 -2.10
C ASP A 25 3.12 -5.58 -2.89
N ALA A 26 1.97 -5.30 -2.25
CA ALA A 26 0.88 -4.58 -2.90
C ALA A 26 1.31 -3.19 -3.38
N LEU A 27 2.04 -2.44 -2.54
CA LEU A 27 2.59 -1.13 -2.92
C LEU A 27 3.62 -1.24 -4.04
N ARG A 28 4.51 -2.25 -4.00
CA ARG A 28 5.49 -2.51 -5.05
C ARG A 28 4.82 -2.74 -6.41
N VAL A 29 3.76 -3.54 -6.44
CA VAL A 29 2.99 -3.82 -7.66
C VAL A 29 2.26 -2.58 -8.16
N LEU A 30 1.66 -1.80 -7.26
CA LEU A 30 1.01 -0.53 -7.59
C LEU A 30 2.00 0.54 -8.09
N ALA A 31 3.27 0.44 -7.72
CA ALA A 31 4.33 1.31 -8.20
C ALA A 31 4.91 0.91 -9.56
N ASP A 32 4.49 -0.22 -10.16
CA ASP A 32 5.08 -0.79 -11.38
C ASP A 32 4.05 -0.84 -12.54
N PRO A 33 3.92 0.23 -13.35
CA PRO A 33 3.00 0.25 -14.48
C PRO A 33 3.26 -0.84 -15.53
N GLU A 34 4.51 -1.25 -15.69
CA GLU A 34 4.86 -2.31 -16.64
C GLU A 34 4.35 -3.67 -16.15
N TYR A 35 4.44 -3.93 -14.85
CA TYR A 35 3.81 -5.10 -14.24
C TYR A 35 2.29 -5.06 -14.41
N GLN A 36 1.66 -3.92 -14.11
CA GLN A 36 0.20 -3.78 -14.20
C GLN A 36 -0.29 -4.06 -15.62
N GLU A 37 0.30 -3.44 -16.63
CA GLU A 37 -0.04 -3.69 -18.03
C GLU A 37 0.19 -5.16 -18.42
N ARG A 38 1.35 -5.73 -18.05
CA ARG A 38 1.70 -7.10 -18.41
C ARG A 38 0.79 -8.13 -17.73
N VAL A 39 0.47 -7.95 -16.46
CA VAL A 39 -0.18 -8.95 -15.63
C VAL A 39 -1.69 -8.75 -15.58
N TRP A 40 -2.15 -7.53 -15.36
CA TRP A 40 -3.58 -7.23 -15.19
C TRP A 40 -4.31 -7.07 -16.53
N ILE A 41 -3.64 -6.55 -17.56
CA ILE A 41 -4.26 -6.35 -18.88
C ILE A 41 -3.96 -7.51 -19.82
N ARG A 42 -2.68 -7.90 -19.94
CA ARG A 42 -2.25 -8.93 -20.89
C ARG A 42 -2.28 -10.34 -20.32
N HIS A 43 -2.50 -10.50 -19.00
CA HIS A 43 -2.51 -11.79 -18.32
C HIS A 43 -1.23 -12.61 -18.52
N GLU A 44 -0.09 -11.93 -18.68
CA GLU A 44 1.24 -12.54 -18.79
C GLU A 44 1.82 -12.75 -17.38
N PHE A 45 1.33 -13.78 -16.70
CA PHE A 45 1.68 -14.03 -15.29
C PHE A 45 3.15 -14.52 -15.11
N PRO A 46 3.86 -14.03 -14.08
CA PRO A 46 5.15 -14.58 -13.69
C PRO A 46 5.07 -16.08 -13.34
N PRO A 47 6.17 -16.85 -13.46
CA PRO A 47 6.19 -18.25 -13.07
C PRO A 47 5.70 -18.46 -11.63
N GLY A 48 4.74 -19.37 -11.45
CA GLY A 48 4.16 -19.69 -10.15
C GLY A 48 2.93 -18.85 -9.77
N ILE A 49 2.67 -17.74 -10.47
CA ILE A 49 1.45 -16.95 -10.31
C ILE A 49 0.41 -17.43 -11.32
N LYS A 50 -0.82 -17.68 -10.85
CA LYS A 50 -1.93 -18.13 -11.70
C LYS A 50 -2.89 -17.00 -12.08
N TYR A 51 -2.95 -15.98 -11.24
CA TYR A 51 -3.88 -14.88 -11.33
C TYR A 51 -3.40 -13.74 -10.41
N ASP A 52 -3.59 -12.51 -10.85
CA ASP A 52 -3.39 -11.28 -10.09
C ASP A 52 -4.11 -10.13 -10.80
N GLU A 53 -4.65 -9.19 -10.04
CA GLU A 53 -5.50 -8.10 -10.52
C GLU A 53 -5.45 -6.92 -9.54
N LEU A 54 -5.97 -5.77 -9.96
CA LEU A 54 -6.03 -4.58 -9.10
C LEU A 54 -6.87 -4.82 -7.84
N ASP A 55 -8.05 -5.43 -7.98
CA ASP A 55 -8.99 -5.67 -6.89
C ASP A 55 -8.35 -6.40 -5.71
N TYR A 56 -7.53 -7.42 -6.00
CA TYR A 56 -6.75 -8.13 -4.98
C TYR A 56 -5.81 -7.20 -4.19
N ARG A 57 -5.19 -6.21 -4.86
CA ARG A 57 -4.31 -5.24 -4.20
C ARG A 57 -5.09 -4.23 -3.38
N VAL A 58 -6.27 -3.83 -3.86
CA VAL A 58 -7.20 -2.96 -3.12
C VAL A 58 -7.66 -3.65 -1.84
N HIS A 59 -8.11 -4.92 -1.91
CA HIS A 59 -8.52 -5.69 -0.74
C HIS A 59 -7.41 -5.81 0.32
N ILE A 60 -6.16 -6.07 -0.10
CA ILE A 60 -5.03 -6.09 0.84
C ILE A 60 -4.93 -4.76 1.59
N LEU A 61 -4.98 -3.63 0.89
CA LEU A 61 -4.67 -2.33 1.49
C LEU A 61 -5.83 -1.73 2.29
N PHE A 62 -7.07 -1.90 1.82
CA PHE A 62 -8.27 -1.28 2.41
C PHE A 62 -8.97 -2.18 3.42
N ASP A 63 -9.14 -3.48 3.10
CA ASP A 63 -10.02 -4.36 3.86
C ASP A 63 -9.28 -5.28 4.82
N ASP A 64 -8.24 -5.96 4.32
CA ASP A 64 -7.55 -6.99 5.09
C ASP A 64 -6.54 -6.39 6.07
N MET A 65 -5.75 -5.42 5.61
CA MET A 65 -4.69 -4.78 6.40
C MET A 65 -5.09 -3.42 6.96
N VAL A 66 -6.12 -2.79 6.38
CA VAL A 66 -6.67 -1.49 6.80
C VAL A 66 -5.54 -0.46 6.98
N VAL A 67 -4.61 -0.42 6.02
CA VAL A 67 -3.52 0.57 5.97
C VAL A 67 -3.89 1.79 5.14
N LEU A 68 -4.96 1.70 4.36
CA LEU A 68 -5.61 2.79 3.64
C LEU A 68 -7.12 2.82 3.95
N PRO A 69 -7.77 4.00 3.90
CA PRO A 69 -7.17 5.33 3.72
C PRO A 69 -6.60 5.92 5.03
N ASP A 70 -6.97 5.34 6.17
CA ASP A 70 -6.61 5.79 7.52
C ASP A 70 -5.57 4.83 8.15
N PRO A 71 -4.25 5.05 7.94
CA PRO A 71 -3.18 4.13 8.37
C PRO A 71 -2.96 4.05 9.89
N GLU A 72 -3.42 5.01 10.68
CA GLU A 72 -3.11 5.15 12.11
C GLU A 72 -3.41 3.90 12.96
N PRO A 73 -4.53 3.18 12.77
CA PRO A 73 -4.81 1.96 13.53
C PRO A 73 -3.79 0.84 13.30
N ALA A 74 -3.03 0.89 12.20
CA ALA A 74 -2.04 -0.11 11.84
C ALA A 74 -0.65 0.14 12.44
N ILE A 75 -0.43 1.28 13.12
CA ILE A 75 0.86 1.64 13.73
C ILE A 75 1.28 0.57 14.75
N GLY A 76 2.50 0.07 14.61
CA GLY A 76 3.08 -1.01 15.43
C GLY A 76 2.57 -2.41 15.11
N ALA A 77 1.40 -2.54 14.50
CA ALA A 77 0.88 -3.81 14.01
C ALA A 77 1.49 -4.19 12.66
N LEU A 78 1.48 -3.24 11.71
CA LEU A 78 1.89 -3.41 10.32
C LEU A 78 2.77 -2.27 9.80
N ILE A 79 2.62 -1.06 10.33
CA ILE A 79 3.36 0.13 9.87
C ILE A 79 4.11 0.84 10.99
N TYR A 80 5.10 1.64 10.61
CA TYR A 80 5.81 2.56 11.49
C TYR A 80 5.18 3.97 11.45
N PRO A 81 5.35 4.79 12.50
CA PRO A 81 4.78 6.15 12.53
C PRO A 81 5.23 7.05 11.37
N ASP A 82 6.45 6.85 10.84
CA ASP A 82 7.01 7.62 9.73
C ASP A 82 6.47 7.20 8.34
N GLU A 83 5.64 6.15 8.27
CA GLU A 83 5.01 5.65 7.04
C GLU A 83 3.59 6.20 6.83
N VAL A 84 3.00 6.77 7.87
CA VAL A 84 1.62 7.23 7.93
C VAL A 84 1.32 8.27 6.84
N ASP A 85 2.17 9.28 6.68
CA ASP A 85 1.88 10.39 5.78
C ASP A 85 1.84 9.98 4.31
N THR A 86 2.75 9.09 3.89
CA THR A 86 2.78 8.60 2.52
C THR A 86 1.64 7.63 2.22
N LEU A 87 1.22 6.82 3.20
CA LEU A 87 0.05 5.95 3.06
C LEU A 87 -1.24 6.77 2.99
N ARG A 88 -1.42 7.74 3.88
CA ARG A 88 -2.60 8.63 3.84
C ARG A 88 -2.71 9.39 2.52
N ALA A 89 -1.59 9.88 1.99
CA ALA A 89 -1.57 10.56 0.70
C ALA A 89 -1.98 9.64 -0.45
N LEU A 90 -1.52 8.38 -0.45
CA LEU A 90 -1.96 7.37 -1.42
C LEU A 90 -3.45 7.04 -1.26
N GLY A 91 -3.91 6.85 -0.02
CA GLY A 91 -5.30 6.54 0.31
C GLY A 91 -6.27 7.58 -0.25
N ALA A 92 -5.97 8.87 -0.07
CA ALA A 92 -6.81 9.95 -0.58
C ALA A 92 -6.93 9.96 -2.12
N VAL A 93 -5.87 9.59 -2.85
CA VAL A 93 -5.91 9.49 -4.31
C VAL A 93 -6.75 8.28 -4.74
N PHE A 94 -6.55 7.14 -4.08
CA PHE A 94 -7.29 5.91 -4.37
C PHE A 94 -8.77 6.03 -4.06
N GLU A 95 -9.13 6.52 -2.87
CA GLU A 95 -10.52 6.70 -2.45
C GLU A 95 -11.28 7.58 -3.44
N SER A 96 -10.68 8.70 -3.87
CA SER A 96 -11.28 9.57 -4.88
C SER A 96 -11.48 8.90 -6.25
N LEU A 97 -10.70 7.87 -6.59
CA LEU A 97 -10.87 7.11 -7.83
C LEU A 97 -11.91 6.00 -7.67
N ILE A 98 -11.91 5.31 -6.53
CA ILE A 98 -12.90 4.28 -6.20
C ILE A 98 -14.30 4.91 -6.12
N ASP A 99 -14.43 6.09 -5.51
CA ASP A 99 -15.68 6.85 -5.45
C ASP A 99 -16.18 7.27 -6.85
N GLU A 100 -15.27 7.55 -7.78
CA GLU A 100 -15.60 7.96 -9.15
C GLU A 100 -15.96 6.79 -10.05
N LEU A 101 -15.13 5.74 -10.04
CA LEU A 101 -15.19 4.64 -11.00
C LEU A 101 -16.01 3.46 -10.48
N GLY A 102 -15.94 3.17 -9.18
CA GLY A 102 -16.60 2.03 -8.56
C GLY A 102 -16.08 0.69 -9.05
N ASP A 103 -16.99 -0.26 -9.20
CA ASP A 103 -16.72 -1.64 -9.64
C ASP A 103 -16.62 -1.72 -11.17
N VAL A 104 -15.46 -1.32 -11.68
CA VAL A 104 -15.08 -1.41 -13.10
C VAL A 104 -13.79 -2.21 -13.25
N GLY A 105 -13.48 -2.65 -14.47
CA GLY A 105 -12.29 -3.45 -14.73
C GLY A 105 -10.97 -2.67 -14.58
N ASP A 106 -9.88 -3.43 -14.45
CA ASP A 106 -8.52 -2.90 -14.32
C ASP A 106 -8.15 -1.95 -15.46
N ALA A 107 -8.62 -2.22 -16.68
CA ALA A 107 -8.36 -1.40 -17.85
C ALA A 107 -8.92 0.02 -17.71
N GLU A 108 -10.10 0.16 -17.13
CA GLU A 108 -10.75 1.45 -16.88
C GLU A 108 -9.99 2.26 -15.83
N TYR A 109 -9.52 1.63 -14.76
CA TYR A 109 -8.63 2.27 -13.78
C TYR A 109 -7.31 2.71 -14.42
N LEU A 110 -6.62 1.82 -15.14
CA LEU A 110 -5.32 2.10 -15.76
C LEU A 110 -5.39 3.18 -16.84
N ALA A 111 -6.51 3.27 -17.56
CA ALA A 111 -6.73 4.32 -18.56
C ALA A 111 -7.06 5.68 -17.95
N HIS A 112 -7.38 5.74 -16.65
CA HIS A 112 -7.77 6.97 -15.99
C HIS A 112 -6.58 7.95 -15.87
N PRO A 113 -6.71 9.24 -16.24
CA PRO A 113 -5.58 10.19 -16.22
C PRO A 113 -4.89 10.32 -14.85
N ARG A 114 -5.68 10.23 -13.77
CA ARG A 114 -5.19 10.29 -12.38
C ARG A 114 -4.56 8.98 -11.89
N TRP A 115 -4.58 7.89 -12.68
CA TRP A 115 -3.89 6.64 -12.31
C TRP A 115 -2.38 6.85 -12.10
N THR A 116 -1.80 7.78 -12.85
CA THR A 116 -0.39 8.16 -12.68
C THR A 116 -0.08 8.75 -11.29
N ASP A 117 -1.09 9.30 -10.59
CA ASP A 117 -0.94 9.79 -9.22
C ASP A 117 -0.98 8.63 -8.21
N VAL A 118 -1.78 7.58 -8.47
CA VAL A 118 -1.77 6.33 -7.70
C VAL A 118 -0.39 5.68 -7.77
N VAL A 119 0.13 5.49 -8.99
CA VAL A 119 1.46 4.89 -9.20
C VAL A 119 2.54 5.66 -8.45
N ARG A 120 2.49 7.00 -8.50
CA ARG A 120 3.46 7.86 -7.82
C ARG A 120 3.35 7.77 -6.30
N GLY A 121 2.12 7.80 -5.77
CA GLY A 121 1.87 7.65 -4.34
C GLY A 121 2.31 6.28 -3.81
N ALA A 122 2.04 5.22 -4.58
CA ALA A 122 2.47 3.87 -4.25
C ALA A 122 3.99 3.72 -4.29
N ALA A 123 4.66 4.32 -5.28
CA ALA A 123 6.12 4.31 -5.34
C ALA A 123 6.76 5.00 -4.14
N GLU A 124 6.20 6.14 -3.70
CA GLU A 124 6.69 6.84 -2.52
C GLU A 124 6.44 6.03 -1.24
N ALA A 125 5.24 5.46 -1.08
CA ALA A 125 4.92 4.63 0.06
C ALA A 125 5.82 3.39 0.12
N TYR A 126 5.95 2.67 -0.99
CA TYR A 126 6.84 1.52 -1.12
C TYR A 126 8.28 1.88 -0.74
N ARG A 127 8.79 3.01 -1.22
CA ARG A 127 10.16 3.48 -0.92
C ARG A 127 10.37 3.67 0.58
N VAL A 128 9.42 4.30 1.28
CA VAL A 128 9.51 4.53 2.74
C VAL A 128 9.43 3.20 3.49
N LEU A 129 8.41 2.39 3.20
CA LEU A 129 8.20 1.11 3.90
C LEU A 129 9.38 0.16 3.71
N HIS A 130 9.87 0.04 2.48
CA HIS A 130 11.00 -0.83 2.17
C HIS A 130 12.30 -0.32 2.82
N ALA A 131 12.54 1.00 2.84
CA ALA A 131 13.70 1.57 3.52
C ALA A 131 13.67 1.28 5.03
N ASN A 132 12.48 1.33 5.63
CA ASN A 132 12.28 1.00 7.04
C ASN A 132 12.54 -0.48 7.35
N ASP A 133 12.13 -1.39 6.46
CA ASP A 133 12.41 -2.82 6.59
C ASP A 133 13.92 -3.10 6.58
N VAL A 134 14.62 -2.48 5.62
CA VAL A 134 16.08 -2.58 5.51
C VAL A 134 16.77 -2.02 6.75
N ALA A 135 16.32 -0.87 7.26
CA ALA A 135 16.91 -0.21 8.41
C ALA A 135 16.70 -0.98 9.73
N ARG A 136 15.57 -1.69 9.86
CA ARG A 136 15.14 -2.35 11.11
C ARG A 136 15.27 -3.88 11.07
N GLY A 137 15.74 -4.44 9.96
CA GLY A 137 16.00 -5.88 9.81
C GLY A 137 14.73 -6.73 9.71
N ALA A 138 13.63 -6.16 9.21
CA ALA A 138 12.34 -6.83 9.06
C ALA A 138 12.19 -7.58 7.71
N GLY A 139 13.31 -8.06 7.14
CA GLY A 139 13.36 -8.76 5.85
C GLY A 139 13.42 -10.28 5.96
#